data_AF-A0A2E6YJ74-F1
#
_entry.id   AF-A0A2E6YJ74-F1
#
_cell.length_a   1.000
_cell.length_b   1.000
_cell.length_c   1.000
_cell.angle_alpha   90.00
_cell.angle_beta   90.00
_cell.angle_gamma   90.00
#
_symmetry.space_group_name_H-M   'P 1'
#
loop_
_entity.id
_entity.type
_entity.pdbx_description
1 polymer ?
#
loop_
_entity_poly.entity_id
_entity_poly.type
_entity_poly.pdbx_seq_one_letter_code
_entity_poly.pdbx_strand_id
1 'polypeptide(L)'
;MLEQFMIAINGLIAIALTQLPVPKSWVKFAPVFGLIGQPFWLISTYQNQQFGIFTVCCCYLGLWSIGIYRSWLANDKEGWKDFKTNFQKTEKLIG
;
A
#
# COMPACT_ATOMS: atom_id res chain seq x y z
N MET A 1 5.82 -23.41 5.26
CA MET A 1 5.31 -23.47 3.86
C MET A 1 4.04 -22.65 3.66
N LEU A 2 3.02 -22.79 4.52
CA LEU A 2 1.79 -22.00 4.41
C LEU A 2 2.04 -20.48 4.44
N GLU A 3 2.92 -20.00 5.32
CA GLU A 3 3.29 -18.58 5.41
C GLU A 3 3.85 -18.04 4.09
N GLN A 4 4.80 -18.75 3.49
CA GLN A 4 5.44 -18.37 2.23
C GLN A 4 4.43 -18.35 1.07
N PHE A 5 3.52 -19.32 1.05
CA PHE A 5 2.43 -19.34 0.08
C PHE A 5 1.49 -18.13 0.25
N MET A 6 1.08 -17.83 1.48
CA MET A 6 0.24 -16.67 1.79
C MET A 6 0.95 -15.35 1.48
N ILE A 7 2.23 -15.24 1.81
CA ILE A 7 3.08 -14.09 1.46
C ILE A 7 3.08 -13.89 -0.06
N ALA A 8 3.39 -14.95 -0.81
CA ALA A 8 3.53 -14.88 -2.26
C ALA A 8 2.21 -14.49 -2.93
N ILE A 9 1.11 -15.19 -2.62
CA ILE A 9 -0.17 -14.93 -3.28
C ILE A 9 -0.71 -13.53 -2.96
N ASN A 10 -0.66 -13.11 -1.69
CA ASN A 10 -1.15 -11.79 -1.30
C ASN A 10 -0.26 -10.67 -1.85
N GLY A 11 1.07 -10.85 -1.83
CA GLY A 11 2.02 -9.91 -2.40
C GLY A 11 1.85 -9.75 -3.91
N LEU A 12 1.73 -10.86 -4.64
CA LEU A 12 1.53 -10.83 -6.09
C LEU A 12 0.20 -10.18 -6.47
N ILE A 13 -0.89 -10.44 -5.75
CA ILE A 13 -2.19 -9.79 -6.01
C ILE A 13 -2.09 -8.28 -5.73
N ALA A 14 -1.49 -7.88 -4.60
CA ALA A 14 -1.33 -6.47 -4.26
C ALA A 14 -0.48 -5.71 -5.30
N ILE A 15 0.60 -6.32 -5.79
CA ILE A 15 1.42 -5.77 -6.86
C ILE A 15 0.63 -5.73 -8.18
N ALA A 16 -0.03 -6.81 -8.56
CA ALA A 16 -0.83 -6.87 -9.78
C ALA A 16 -1.91 -5.77 -9.82
N LEU A 17 -2.61 -5.55 -8.70
CA LEU A 17 -3.63 -4.51 -8.60
C LEU A 17 -3.07 -3.07 -8.64
N THR A 18 -1.80 -2.86 -8.31
CA THR A 18 -1.18 -1.52 -8.35
C THR A 18 -0.42 -1.23 -9.65
N GLN A 19 0.15 -2.27 -10.29
CA GLN A 19 1.03 -2.11 -11.44
C GLN A 19 0.36 -2.38 -12.78
N LEU A 20 -0.66 -3.25 -12.82
CA LEU A 20 -1.35 -3.60 -14.06
C LEU A 20 -2.46 -2.57 -14.38
N PRO A 21 -2.81 -2.40 -15.66
CA PRO A 21 -3.90 -1.50 -16.08
C PRO A 21 -5.27 -2.11 -15.74
N VAL A 22 -5.62 -2.12 -14.45
CA VAL A 22 -6.90 -2.62 -13.94
C VAL A 22 -7.86 -1.46 -13.63
N PRO A 23 -9.19 -1.71 -13.59
CA PRO A 23 -10.15 -0.67 -13.23
C PRO A 23 -9.87 -0.08 -11.85
N LYS A 24 -10.11 1.23 -11.67
CA LYS A 24 -9.91 1.92 -10.38
C LYS A 24 -10.69 1.28 -9.22
N SER A 25 -11.85 0.69 -9.52
CA SER A 25 -12.67 -0.05 -8.55
C SER A 25 -11.98 -1.31 -8.01
N TRP A 26 -10.95 -1.82 -8.69
CA TRP A 26 -10.14 -2.97 -8.29
C TRP A 26 -8.88 -2.53 -7.54
N VAL A 27 -8.23 -1.44 -7.98
CA VAL A 27 -7.02 -0.89 -7.34
C VAL A 27 -7.22 -0.64 -5.84
N LYS A 28 -8.41 -0.20 -5.43
CA LYS A 28 -8.76 0.04 -4.03
C LYS A 28 -8.62 -1.21 -3.12
N PHE A 29 -8.60 -2.41 -3.68
CA PHE A 29 -8.41 -3.66 -2.95
C PHE A 29 -6.93 -4.05 -2.79
N ALA A 30 -6.01 -3.46 -3.55
CA ALA A 30 -4.57 -3.71 -3.39
C ALA A 30 -4.08 -3.62 -1.94
N PRO A 31 -4.42 -2.55 -1.18
CA PRO A 31 -4.00 -2.44 0.21
C PRO A 31 -4.61 -3.49 1.14
N VAL A 32 -5.76 -4.07 0.79
CA VAL A 32 -6.34 -5.18 1.56
C VAL A 32 -5.47 -6.42 1.46
N PHE A 33 -5.06 -6.80 0.25
CA PHE A 33 -4.16 -7.95 0.05
C PHE A 33 -2.78 -7.70 0.67
N GLY A 34 -2.26 -6.47 0.55
CA GLY A 34 -1.03 -6.06 1.24
C GLY A 34 -1.09 -6.28 2.76
N LEU A 35 -2.18 -5.85 3.41
CA LEU A 35 -2.38 -6.05 4.85
C LEU A 35 -2.58 -7.53 5.22
N ILE A 36 -3.32 -8.31 4.43
CA ILE A 36 -3.52 -9.73 4.71
C ILE A 36 -2.19 -10.50 4.66
N GLY A 37 -1.29 -10.14 3.74
CA GLY A 37 0.05 -10.73 3.66
C GLY A 37 0.96 -10.35 4.84
N GLN A 38 0.69 -9.23 5.51
CA GLN A 38 1.61 -8.63 6.47
C GLN A 38 1.80 -9.43 7.77
N PRO A 39 0.74 -10.03 8.38
CA PRO A 39 0.90 -10.96 9.50
C PRO A 39 1.83 -12.14 9.18
N PHE A 40 1.73 -12.71 7.97
CA PHE A 40 2.59 -13.84 7.57
C PHE A 40 4.05 -13.41 7.42
N TRP A 41 4.30 -12.24 6.86
CA TRP A 41 5.63 -11.63 6.83
C TRP A 41 6.20 -11.40 8.23
N LEU A 42 5.40 -10.85 9.16
CA LEU A 42 5.84 -10.59 10.54
C LEU A 42 6.14 -11.89 11.30
N ILE A 43 5.28 -12.91 11.19
CA ILE A 43 5.51 -14.22 11.80
C ILE A 43 6.78 -14.87 11.23
N SER A 44 6.91 -14.90 9.90
CA SER A 44 8.03 -15.55 9.25
C SER A 44 9.36 -14.87 9.60
N THR A 45 9.41 -13.54 9.57
CA THR A 45 10.63 -12.78 9.88
C THR A 45 10.99 -12.87 11.36
N TYR A 46 10.00 -12.89 12.27
CA TYR A 46 10.24 -13.08 13.70
C TYR A 46 10.79 -14.48 14.03
N GLN A 47 10.16 -15.54 13.50
CA GLN A 47 10.62 -16.92 13.70
C GLN A 47 12.04 -17.16 13.16
N ASN A 48 12.37 -16.53 12.04
CA ASN A 48 13.69 -16.62 11.42
C ASN A 48 14.70 -15.59 11.96
N GLN A 49 14.35 -14.83 13.01
CA GLN A 49 15.22 -13.82 13.65
C GLN A 49 15.71 -12.72 12.68
N GLN A 50 14.95 -12.44 11.61
CA GLN A 50 15.28 -11.45 10.59
C GLN A 50 14.72 -10.07 10.97
N PHE A 51 15.23 -9.48 12.04
CA PHE A 51 14.68 -8.24 12.60
C PHE A 51 14.74 -7.05 11.65
N GLY A 52 15.74 -6.97 10.76
CA GLY A 52 15.79 -5.93 9.73
C GLY A 52 14.58 -5.98 8.78
N ILE A 53 14.23 -7.18 8.31
CA ILE A 53 13.05 -7.36 7.46
C ILE A 53 11.76 -7.21 8.28
N PHE A 54 11.74 -7.66 9.53
CA PHE A 54 10.62 -7.45 10.44
C PHE A 54 10.27 -5.95 10.58
N THR A 55 11.27 -5.08 10.76
CA THR A 55 11.05 -3.63 10.81
C THR A 55 10.46 -3.09 9.51
N VAL A 56 10.99 -3.52 8.35
CA VAL A 56 10.43 -3.16 7.03
C VAL A 56 8.97 -3.61 6.90
N CYS A 57 8.66 -4.80 7.38
CA CYS A 57 7.31 -5.34 7.41
C CYS A 57 6.35 -4.50 8.26
N CYS A 58 6.80 -3.98 9.41
CA CYS A 58 6.02 -3.02 10.20
C CYS A 58 5.77 -1.72 9.42
N CYS A 59 6.76 -1.20 8.69
CA CYS A 59 6.57 -0.04 7.82
C CYS A 59 5.55 -0.31 6.71
N TYR A 60 5.61 -1.49 6.08
CA TYR A 60 4.64 -1.90 5.06
C TYR A 60 3.23 -2.06 5.62
N LEU A 61 3.07 -2.55 6.85
CA LEU A 61 1.80 -2.56 7.55
C LEU A 61 1.20 -1.14 7.63
N GLY A 62 2.04 -0.16 8.00
CA GLY A 62 1.65 1.25 8.03
C GLY A 62 1.25 1.78 6.65
N LEU A 63 2.08 1.54 5.63
CA LEU A 63 1.83 2.03 4.26
C LEU A 63 0.57 1.42 3.64
N TRP A 64 0.34 0.12 3.82
CA TRP A 64 -0.88 -0.52 3.35
C TRP A 64 -2.12 -0.05 4.13
N SER A 65 -1.98 0.24 5.44
CA SER A 65 -3.07 0.84 6.23
C SER A 65 -3.44 2.23 5.71
N ILE A 66 -2.44 3.06 5.38
CA ILE A 66 -2.65 4.36 4.72
C ILE A 66 -3.34 4.16 3.36
N GLY A 67 -2.94 3.11 2.61
CA GLY A 67 -3.57 2.72 1.35
C GLY A 67 -5.06 2.39 1.52
N ILE A 68 -5.45 1.59 2.51
CA ILE A 68 -6.87 1.31 2.82
C ILE A 68 -7.59 2.61 3.16
N TYR A 69 -7.01 3.40 4.07
CA TYR A 69 -7.60 4.67 4.47
C TYR A 69 -7.88 5.55 3.24
N ARG A 70 -6.89 5.79 2.40
CA ARG A 70 -7.05 6.62 1.18
C ARG A 70 -8.02 6.05 0.17
N SER A 71 -8.08 4.74 0.04
CA SER A 71 -8.87 4.09 -1.00
C SER A 71 -10.35 4.00 -0.66
N TRP A 72 -10.71 3.89 0.64
CA TRP A 72 -12.07 3.56 1.08
C TRP A 72 -12.65 4.55 2.10
N LEU A 73 -11.82 5.11 2.97
CA LEU A 73 -12.27 5.94 4.10
C LEU A 73 -12.02 7.43 3.87
N ALA A 74 -10.97 7.78 3.13
CA ALA A 74 -10.77 9.12 2.65
C ALA A 74 -11.81 9.39 1.58
N ASN A 75 -12.60 10.43 1.80
CA ASN A 75 -13.53 10.96 0.82
C ASN A 75 -12.72 11.73 -0.24
N ASP A 76 -11.87 11.02 -1.00
CA ASP A 76 -10.96 11.65 -1.96
C ASP A 76 -11.72 11.99 -3.25
N LYS A 77 -12.40 13.15 -3.23
CA LYS A 77 -12.82 13.83 -4.46
C LYS A 77 -11.82 14.93 -4.88
N GLU A 78 -10.84 15.23 -4.03
CA GLU A 78 -10.14 16.51 -4.01
C GLU A 78 -8.62 16.42 -3.83
N GLY A 79 -8.04 15.38 -3.24
CA GLY A 79 -6.61 15.34 -2.91
C GLY A 79 -5.70 15.52 -4.13
N TRP A 80 -6.09 14.96 -5.27
CA TRP A 80 -5.41 15.17 -6.55
C TRP A 80 -5.72 16.53 -7.20
N LYS A 81 -6.93 17.07 -7.02
CA LYS A 81 -7.27 18.43 -7.49
C LYS A 81 -6.57 19.50 -6.67
N ASP A 82 -6.49 19.35 -5.35
CA ASP A 82 -5.78 20.20 -4.40
C ASP A 82 -4.27 20.16 -4.63
N PHE A 83 -3.69 18.97 -4.79
CA PHE A 83 -2.27 18.85 -5.08
C PHE A 83 -1.90 19.56 -6.39
N LYS A 84 -2.68 19.35 -7.44
CA LYS A 84 -2.43 19.94 -8.76
C LYS A 84 -2.71 21.45 -8.81
N THR A 85 -3.74 21.92 -8.12
CA THR A 85 -4.08 23.36 -8.05
C THR A 85 -3.05 24.12 -7.22
N ASN A 86 -2.63 23.59 -6.07
CA ASN A 86 -1.59 24.21 -5.24
C ASN A 86 -0.22 24.19 -5.94
N PHE A 87 0.16 23.11 -6.63
CA PHE A 87 1.41 23.03 -7.37
C PHE A 87 1.51 24.10 -8.47
N GLN A 88 0.47 24.24 -9.30
CA GLN A 88 0.43 25.22 -10.41
C GLN A 88 0.29 26.68 -9.94
N LYS A 89 -0.34 26.93 -8.79
CA LYS A 89 -0.48 28.28 -8.23
C LYS A 89 0.82 28.75 -7.57
N THR A 90 1.54 27.83 -6.96
CA THR A 90 2.85 28.11 -6.37
C THR A 90 3.87 28.38 -7.47
N GLU A 91 3.92 27.55 -8.52
CA GLU A 91 4.77 27.75 -9.69
C GLU A 91 4.63 29.13 -10.34
N LYS A 92 3.46 29.77 -10.27
CA LYS A 92 3.17 31.10 -10.83
C LYS A 92 3.41 32.32 -9.91
N LEU A 93 3.61 32.13 -8.59
CA LEU A 93 3.77 33.24 -7.63
C LEU A 93 5.24 33.52 -7.28
N ILE A 94 6.10 32.53 -7.51
CA ILE A 94 7.55 32.58 -7.26
C ILE A 94 8.39 32.63 -8.55
N GLY A 95 7.76 32.53 -9.72
CA GLY A 95 8.39 32.72 -11.04
C GLY A 95 7.78 33.92 -11.75
#